data_AF-W1YM12-F1
#
_entry.id   AF-W1YM12-F1
#
_cell.length_a   1.000
_cell.length_b   1.000
_cell.length_c   1.000
_cell.angle_alpha   90.00
_cell.angle_beta   90.00
_cell.angle_gamma   90.00
#
_symmetry.space_group_name_H-M   'P 1'
#
loop_
_entity.id
_entity.type
_entity.pdbx_description
1 polymer ?
#
loop_
_entity_poly.entity_id
_entity_poly.type
_entity_poly.pdbx_seq_one_letter_code
_entity_poly.pdbx_strand_id
1 'polypeptide(L)' 'LMLLLTLSYILLAGTALVGGVQPADPITVDAMIPNFNWAFLGVTTWIFMAAGGAESVAVYVNDVKGGSKSFVKVIIL' A
#
# COMPACT_ATOMS: atom_id res chain seq x y z
N LEU A 1 -9.50 -7.48 12.04
CA LEU A 1 -9.52 -8.55 11.03
C LEU A 1 -8.58 -8.24 9.85
N MET A 2 -8.69 -7.07 9.21
CA MET A 2 -7.86 -6.72 8.03
C MET A 2 -6.34 -6.74 8.30
N LEU A 3 -5.85 -6.06 9.35
CA LEU A 3 -4.42 -6.05 9.69
C LEU A 3 -3.84 -7.46 9.94
N LEU A 4 -4.61 -8.35 10.55
CA LEU A 4 -4.18 -9.73 10.80
C LEU A 4 -4.01 -10.49 9.48
N LEU A 5 -4.94 -10.30 8.53
CA LEU A 5 -4.86 -10.91 7.21
C LEU A 5 -3.69 -10.33 6.41
N THR A 6 -3.46 -9.02 6.46
CA THR A 6 -2.31 -8.37 5.81
C THR A 6 -0.98 -8.91 6.34
N LEU A 7 -0.81 -8.96 7.66
CA LEU A 7 0.40 -9.49 8.29
C LEU A 7 0.61 -10.97 7.97
N SER A 8 -0.46 -11.76 8.02
CA SER A 8 -0.42 -13.18 7.64
C SER A 8 0.00 -13.36 6.19
N TYR A 9 -0.54 -12.56 5.26
CA TYR A 9 -0.17 -12.61 3.86
C TYR A 9 1.32 -12.30 3.63
N ILE A 10 1.84 -11.24 4.26
CA ILE A 10 3.26 -10.85 4.13
C ILE A 10 4.17 -11.98 4.62
N LEU A 11 3.87 -12.57 5.79
CA LEU A 11 4.66 -13.66 6.36
C LEU A 11 4.62 -14.91 5.47
N LEU A 12 3.43 -15.33 5.05
CA LEU A 12 3.26 -16.52 4.21
C LEU A 12 3.90 -16.37 2.83
N ALA A 13 3.73 -15.21 2.18
CA ALA A 13 4.36 -14.91 0.89
C ALA A 13 5.89 -14.88 1.00
N GLY A 14 6.43 -14.28 2.08
CA GLY A 14 7.87 -14.30 2.35
C GLY A 14 8.41 -15.72 2.55
N THR A 15 7.69 -16.57 3.29
CA THR A 15 8.09 -17.98 3.44
C THR A 15 8.03 -18.77 2.14
N ALA A 16 7.06 -18.49 1.26
CA ALA A 16 6.95 -19.13 -0.05
C ALA A 16 8.13 -18.75 -0.96
N LEU A 17 8.56 -17.48 -0.93
CA LEU A 17 9.72 -17.00 -1.67
C LEU A 17 11.01 -17.69 -1.22
N VAL A 18 11.25 -17.78 0.10
CA VAL A 18 12.40 -18.52 0.66
C VAL A 18 12.32 -20.01 0.36
N GLY A 19 11.10 -20.56 0.30
CA GLY A 19 10.82 -21.95 -0.09
C GLY A 19 11.02 -22.26 -1.59
N GLY A 20 11.46 -21.29 -2.39
CA GLY A 20 11.80 -21.49 -3.80
C GLY A 20 10.67 -21.20 -4.80
N VAL A 21 9.49 -20.77 -4.33
CA VAL A 21 8.41 -20.35 -5.23
C VAL A 21 8.85 -19.11 -6.00
N GLN A 22 8.84 -19.21 -7.33
CA GLN A 22 9.20 -18.10 -8.19
C GLN A 22 8.02 -17.13 -8.33
N PRO A 23 8.24 -15.82 -8.10
CA PRO A 23 7.25 -14.79 -8.38
C PRO A 23 6.86 -14.79 -9.86
N ALA A 24 5.60 -14.44 -10.16
CA ALA A 24 5.15 -14.25 -11.54
C ALA A 24 5.95 -13.14 -12.26
N ASP A 25 6.31 -12.09 -11.51
CA ASP A 25 7.15 -10.99 -11.97
C ASP A 25 8.50 -11.00 -11.22
N PRO A 26 9.65 -10.98 -11.92
CA PRO A 26 10.96 -10.96 -11.28
C PRO A 26 11.12 -9.80 -10.29
N ILE A 27 11.63 -10.06 -9.09
CA ILE A 27 11.94 -9.02 -8.10
C ILE A 27 13.27 -8.34 -8.49
N THR A 28 13.22 -7.55 -9.54
CA THR A 28 14.37 -6.81 -10.09
C THR A 28 14.01 -5.36 -10.31
N VAL A 29 15.00 -4.48 -10.32
CA VAL A 29 14.77 -3.04 -10.55
C VAL A 29 14.13 -2.81 -11.90
N ASP A 30 14.58 -3.52 -12.95
CA ASP A 30 14.02 -3.38 -14.30
C ASP A 30 12.53 -3.73 -14.37
N ALA A 31 12.09 -4.78 -13.66
CA ALA A 31 10.67 -5.15 -13.59
C ALA A 31 9.83 -4.19 -12.74
N MET A 32 10.45 -3.42 -11.83
CA MET A 32 9.79 -2.38 -11.05
C MET A 32 9.63 -1.06 -11.82
N ILE A 33 10.33 -0.88 -12.94
CA ILE A 33 10.18 0.31 -13.78
C ILE A 33 8.83 0.24 -14.49
N PRO A 34 7.95 1.24 -14.30
CA PRO A 34 6.63 1.23 -14.91
C PRO A 34 6.71 1.36 -16.42
N ASN A 35 5.98 0.50 -17.14
CA ASN A 35 5.76 0.64 -18.57
C ASN A 35 4.48 1.45 -18.83
N PHE A 36 4.60 2.57 -19.55
CA PHE A 36 3.47 3.47 -19.83
C PHE A 36 2.53 2.87 -20.89
N ASN A 37 1.63 1.99 -20.45
CA ASN A 37 0.63 1.34 -21.28
C ASN A 37 -0.77 1.40 -20.64
N TRP A 38 -1.78 0.88 -21.32
CA TRP A 38 -3.16 0.89 -20.82
C TRP A 38 -3.35 0.10 -19.51
N ALA A 39 -2.61 -0.99 -19.31
CA ALA A 39 -2.67 -1.75 -18.06
C ALA A 39 -2.10 -0.93 -16.90
N PHE A 40 -1.00 -0.20 -17.11
CA PHE A 40 -0.43 0.71 -16.13
C PHE A 40 -1.42 1.80 -15.72
N LEU A 41 -2.12 2.43 -16.67
CA LEU A 41 -3.14 3.44 -16.37
C LEU A 41 -4.33 2.84 -15.59
N GLY A 42 -4.73 1.61 -15.92
CA GLY A 42 -5.77 0.87 -15.20
C GLY A 42 -5.39 0.59 -13.75
N VAL A 43 -4.19 0.03 -13.52
CA VAL A 43 -3.67 -0.25 -12.17
C VAL A 43 -3.49 1.04 -11.37
N THR A 44 -2.99 2.11 -12.01
CA THR A 44 -2.87 3.44 -11.37
C THR A 44 -4.22 3.96 -10.89
N THR A 45 -5.28 3.79 -11.68
CA THR A 45 -6.64 4.19 -11.29
C THR A 45 -7.13 3.42 -10.07
N TRP A 46 -6.85 2.11 -9.99
CA TRP A 46 -7.20 1.29 -8.83
C TRP A 46 -6.43 1.71 -7.56
N ILE A 47 -5.16 2.07 -7.69
CA ILE A 47 -4.37 2.59 -6.57
C ILE A 47 -4.98 3.90 -6.04
N PHE A 48 -5.38 4.82 -6.93
CA PHE A 48 -6.05 6.06 -6.53
C PHE A 48 -7.40 5.80 -5.87
N MET A 49 -8.18 4.84 -6.38
CA MET A 49 -9.44 4.43 -5.74
C MET A 49 -9.20 3.89 -4.32
N ALA A 50 -8.16 3.06 -4.12
CA ALA A 50 -7.81 2.54 -2.80
C ALA A 50 -7.42 3.65 -1.81
N ALA A 51 -6.74 4.70 -2.29
CA ALA A 51 -6.42 5.88 -1.50
C ALA A 51 -7.64 6.82 -1.27
N GLY A 52 -8.72 6.66 -2.04
CA GLY A 52 -9.90 7.53 -2.07
C GLY A 52 -10.73 7.60 -0.78
N GLY A 53 -10.34 6.91 0.29
CA GLY A 53 -10.97 7.05 1.62
C GLY A 53 -10.29 8.08 2.54
N ALA A 54 -9.06 8.51 2.22
CA ALA A 54 -8.26 9.34 3.11
C ALA A 54 -8.84 10.76 3.32
N GLU A 55 -9.59 11.28 2.34
CA GLU A 55 -10.27 12.58 2.44
C GLU A 55 -11.24 12.67 3.62
N SER A 56 -11.90 11.56 3.95
CA SER A 56 -12.86 11.48 5.05
C SER A 56 -12.21 11.58 6.43
N VAL A 57 -10.89 11.39 6.52
CA VAL A 57 -10.14 11.40 7.78
C VAL A 57 -9.63 12.82 8.09
N ALA A 58 -9.45 13.67 7.07
CA ALA A 58 -8.93 15.03 7.21
C ALA A 58 -9.86 15.96 8.01
N VAL A 59 -11.18 15.73 7.98
CA VAL A 59 -12.15 16.53 8.75
C VAL A 59 -11.98 16.38 10.27
N TYR A 60 -11.39 15.26 10.71
CA TYR A 60 -11.16 14.97 12.13
C TYR A 60 -9.82 15.49 12.67
N VAL A 61 -9.04 16.23 11.87
CA VAL A 61 -7.70 16.72 12.27
C VAL A 61 -7.72 17.54 13.56
N ASN A 62 -8.81 18.27 13.80
CA ASN A 62 -9.01 19.10 14.98
C ASN A 62 -9.40 18.29 16.22
N ASP A 63 -9.92 17.06 16.03
CA ASP A 63 -10.31 16.16 17.12
C ASP A 63 -9.14 15.31 17.61
N VAL A 64 -8.00 15.33 16.91
CA VAL A 64 -6.79 14.62 17.29
C VAL A 64 -6.06 15.34 18.42
N LYS A 65 -5.77 14.63 19.51
CA LYS A 65 -4.86 15.14 20.57
C LYS A 65 -3.48 15.45 19.97
N GLY A 66 -3.11 16.73 19.98
CA GLY A 66 -1.89 17.23 19.35
C GLY A 66 -2.09 17.85 17.96
N GLY A 67 -3.33 17.97 17.49
CA GLY A 67 -3.74 18.70 16.29
C GLY A 67 -3.02 18.23 15.01
N SER A 68 -2.81 19.18 14.09
CA SER A 68 -2.23 18.94 12.76
C SER A 68 -0.85 18.26 12.80
N LYS A 69 -0.02 18.57 13.78
CA LYS A 69 1.33 17.98 13.91
C LYS A 69 1.28 16.50 14.27
N SER A 70 0.30 16.08 15.07
CA SER A 70 0.09 14.67 15.42
C SER A 70 -0.51 13.90 14.25
N PHE A 71 -1.49 14.52 13.57
CA PHE A 71 -2.13 13.97 12.39
C PHE A 71 -1.14 13.66 11.25
N VAL A 72 -0.26 14.61 10.92
CA VAL A 72 0.77 14.40 9.87
C VAL A 72 1.69 13.23 10.21
N LYS A 73 2.06 13.05 11.49
CA LYS A 73 2.88 11.91 11.91
C LYS A 73 2.19 10.58 11.69
N VAL A 74 0.88 10.51 11.94
CA VAL A 74 0.08 9.28 11.77
C VAL A 74 -0.12 8.91 10.30
N ILE A 75 -0.11 9.88 9.37
CA ILE A 75 -0.19 9.59 7.93
C ILE A 75 1.14 9.06 7.38
N ILE A 76 2.27 9.52 7.91
CA ILE A 76 3.60 9.16 7.42
C ILE A 76 4.10 7.83 8.01
N LEU A 77 3.75 7.54 9.28
CA LEU A 77 4.13 6.33 10.00
C LEU A 77 3.17 5.17 9.74
#